data_AF-A0A0D0A0P3-F1
#
_entry.id   AF-A0A0D0A0P3-F1
#
_cell.length_a   1.000
_cell.length_b   1.000
_cell.length_c   1.000
_cell.angle_alpha   90.00
_cell.angle_beta   90.00
_cell.angle_gamma   90.00
#
_symmetry.space_group_name_H-M   'P 1'
#
loop_
_entity.id
_entity.type
_entity.pdbx_description
1 polymer ?
#
loop_
_entity_poly.entity_id
_entity_poly.type
_entity_poly.pdbx_seq_one_letter_code
_entity_poly.pdbx_strand_id
1 'polypeptide(L)'
;MPIAYEEQALIHNCIEAAAITVLFYDHLVTFAEETTYIWARRKHASAILFLVNRYLGCFSTIAQAVMTFATVSPERCIQYIHCRQTLLVVNHATVCST
;
A
#
# COMPACT_ATOMS: atom_id res chain seq x y z
N MET A 1 12.66 -24.77 19.13
CA MET A 1 12.54 -24.37 17.71
C MET A 1 11.20 -23.75 17.34
N PRO A 2 10.01 -24.25 17.78
CA PRO A 2 8.73 -23.65 17.37
C PRO A 2 8.47 -22.24 17.98
N ILE A 3 8.92 -22.04 19.21
CA ILE A 3 8.72 -20.78 19.95
C ILE A 3 9.34 -19.56 19.24
N ALA A 4 10.46 -19.77 18.52
CA ALA A 4 11.16 -18.69 17.82
C ALA A 4 10.45 -18.23 16.53
N TYR A 5 9.68 -19.10 15.85
CA TYR A 5 8.97 -18.69 14.63
C TYR A 5 7.73 -17.85 14.96
N GLU A 6 7.04 -18.15 16.06
CA GLU A 6 5.86 -17.39 16.47
C GLU A 6 6.21 -15.98 16.90
N GLU A 7 7.31 -15.84 17.64
CA GLU A 7 7.83 -14.52 18.03
C GLU A 7 8.20 -13.67 16.80
N GLN A 8 8.86 -14.27 15.80
CA GLN A 8 9.20 -13.59 14.55
C GLN A 8 7.95 -13.16 13.77
N ALA A 9 6.93 -14.02 13.68
CA ALA A 9 5.68 -13.71 12.99
C ALA A 9 4.92 -12.58 13.71
N LEU A 10 4.90 -12.60 15.04
CA LEU A 10 4.26 -11.56 15.84
C LEU A 10 4.94 -10.20 15.65
N ILE A 11 6.27 -10.16 15.76
CA ILE A 11 7.06 -8.92 15.57
C ILE A 11 6.83 -8.37 14.16
N HIS A 12 6.83 -9.24 13.14
CA HIS A 12 6.57 -8.83 11.76
C HIS A 12 5.21 -8.16 11.61
N ASN A 13 4.15 -8.79 12.13
CA ASN A 13 2.78 -8.26 12.06
C ASN A 13 2.63 -6.94 12.82
N CYS A 14 3.29 -6.79 13.97
CA CYS A 14 3.29 -5.53 14.74
C CYS A 14 3.97 -4.39 13.96
N ILE A 15 5.13 -4.65 13.36
CA ILE A 15 5.85 -3.67 12.55
C ILE A 15 5.03 -3.29 11.32
N GLU A 16 4.41 -4.26 10.66
CA GLU A 16 3.56 -4.03 9.50
C GLU A 16 2.36 -3.15 9.87
N ALA A 17 1.66 -3.46 10.97
CA ALA A 17 0.55 -2.65 11.48
C ALA A 17 0.97 -1.21 11.83
N ALA A 18 2.14 -1.02 12.44
CA ALA A 18 2.69 0.29 12.72
C ALA A 18 3.00 1.07 11.43
N ALA A 19 3.63 0.41 10.44
CA ALA A 19 3.92 1.00 9.15
C ALA A 19 2.65 1.41 8.39
N ILE A 20 1.62 0.56 8.39
CA ILE A 20 0.29 0.88 7.83
C ILE A 20 -0.28 2.13 8.50
N THR A 21 -0.24 2.17 9.84
CA THR A 21 -0.81 3.29 10.61
C THR A 21 -0.11 4.61 10.27
N VAL A 22 1.22 4.62 10.23
CA VAL A 22 2.00 5.81 9.86
C VAL A 22 1.72 6.22 8.42
N LEU A 23 1.66 5.27 7.49
CA LEU A 23 1.35 5.54 6.08
C LEU A 23 -0.04 6.18 5.92
N PHE A 24 -1.05 5.66 6.62
CA PHE A 24 -2.39 6.24 6.61
C PHE A 24 -2.43 7.63 7.22
N TYR A 25 -1.75 7.83 8.34
CA TYR A 25 -1.67 9.14 8.98
C TYR A 25 -1.08 10.19 8.03
N ASP A 26 0.04 9.86 7.37
CA ASP A 26 0.67 10.72 6.37
C ASP A 26 -0.30 11.05 5.21
N HIS A 27 -1.03 10.04 4.71
CA HIS A 27 -2.05 10.25 3.68
C HIS A 27 -3.14 11.21 4.14
N LEU A 28 -3.69 11.04 5.35
CA LEU A 28 -4.76 11.89 5.86
C LEU A 28 -4.33 13.34 6.02
N VAL A 29 -3.12 13.58 6.54
CA VAL A 29 -2.57 14.94 6.72
C VAL A 29 -2.40 15.65 5.38
N THR A 30 -1.81 14.95 4.41
CA THR A 30 -1.53 15.54 3.09
C THR A 30 -2.74 15.56 2.15
N PHE A 31 -3.78 14.75 2.41
CA PHE A 31 -4.99 14.68 1.59
C PHE A 31 -5.71 16.03 1.44
N ALA A 32 -5.71 16.83 2.51
CA ALA A 32 -6.33 18.16 2.50
C ALA A 32 -5.63 19.10 1.48
N GLU A 33 -4.30 19.06 1.45
CA GLU A 33 -3.50 19.79 0.48
C GLU A 33 -3.66 19.21 -0.92
N GLU A 34 -3.65 17.88 -1.08
CA GLU A 34 -3.89 17.23 -2.38
C GLU A 34 -5.21 17.66 -3.00
N THR A 35 -6.30 17.63 -2.22
CA THR A 35 -7.64 17.99 -2.68
C THR A 35 -7.67 19.45 -3.14
N THR A 36 -6.96 20.33 -2.43
CA THR A 36 -6.93 21.76 -2.73
C THR A 36 -6.05 22.09 -3.94
N TYR A 37 -4.89 21.45 -4.08
CA TYR A 37 -3.89 21.81 -5.09
C TYR A 37 -3.92 20.93 -6.34
N ILE A 38 -4.23 19.64 -6.19
CA ILE A 38 -4.19 18.64 -7.26
C ILE A 38 -5.59 18.41 -7.83
N TRP A 39 -6.61 18.26 -6.98
CA TRP A 39 -7.96 17.95 -7.45
C TRP A 39 -8.71 19.16 -8.01
N ALA A 40 -8.47 20.36 -7.47
CA ALA A 40 -9.15 21.58 -7.89
C ALA A 40 -8.55 22.26 -9.15
N ARG A 41 -7.34 21.85 -9.59
CA ARG A 41 -6.66 22.43 -10.77
C ARG A 41 -6.76 21.54 -12.00
N ARG A 42 -6.43 22.10 -13.19
CA ARG A 42 -6.35 21.33 -14.45
C ARG A 42 -5.36 20.17 -14.26
N LYS A 43 -5.86 18.94 -14.35
CA LYS A 43 -5.07 17.73 -14.13
C LYS A 43 -4.12 17.51 -15.30
N HIS A 44 -2.83 17.74 -15.08
CA HIS A 44 -1.79 17.26 -15.99
C HIS A 44 -1.61 15.74 -15.82
N ALA A 45 -1.15 15.05 -16.87
CA ALA A 45 -0.94 13.61 -16.81
C ALA A 45 -0.01 13.19 -15.65
N SER A 46 1.00 14.00 -15.34
CA SER A 46 1.91 13.81 -14.19
C SER A 46 1.19 13.86 -12.84
N ALA A 47 0.22 14.77 -12.66
CA ALA A 47 -0.57 14.86 -11.44
C ALA A 47 -1.48 13.63 -11.24
N ILE A 48 -2.02 13.09 -12.34
CA ILE A 48 -2.82 11.85 -12.29
C ILE A 48 -1.93 10.66 -11.97
N LEU A 49 -0.76 10.54 -12.61
CA LEU A 49 0.20 9.46 -12.33
C LEU A 49 0.69 9.49 -10.89
N PHE A 50 0.96 10.68 -10.34
CA PHE A 50 1.33 10.86 -8.94
C PHE A 50 0.24 10.34 -8.00
N LEU A 51 -1.03 10.75 -8.21
CA LEU A 51 -2.15 10.27 -7.42
C LEU A 51 -2.31 8.75 -7.56
N VAL A 52 -2.29 8.21 -8.78
CA VAL A 52 -2.44 6.76 -9.01
C VAL A 52 -1.36 6.00 -8.26
N ASN A 53 -0.09 6.36 -8.39
CA ASN A 53 1.03 5.73 -7.67
C ASN A 53 0.83 5.77 -6.14
N ARG A 54 0.40 6.93 -5.63
CA ARG A 54 0.19 7.14 -4.19
C ARG A 54 -0.91 6.25 -3.63
N TYR A 55 -2.11 6.30 -4.22
CA TYR A 55 -3.26 5.55 -3.72
C TYR A 55 -3.11 4.04 -3.95
N LEU A 56 -2.51 3.64 -5.08
CA LEU A 56 -2.23 2.24 -5.37
C LEU A 56 -1.30 1.60 -4.32
N GLY A 57 -0.25 2.30 -3.88
CA GLY A 57 0.60 1.87 -2.78
C GLY A 57 -0.19 1.65 -1.49
N CYS A 58 -1.00 2.64 -1.11
CA CYS A 58 -1.83 2.56 0.09
C CYS A 58 -2.83 1.39 0.05
N PHE A 59 -3.52 1.20 -1.08
CA PHE A 59 -4.44 0.07 -1.27
C PHE A 59 -3.74 -1.28 -1.16
N SER A 60 -2.52 -1.40 -1.70
CA SER A 60 -1.75 -2.65 -1.63
C SER A 60 -1.40 -3.04 -0.19
N THR A 61 -1.04 -2.04 0.62
CA THR A 61 -0.69 -2.18 2.04
C THR A 61 -1.92 -2.52 2.90
N ILE A 62 -3.08 -1.90 2.62
CA ILE A 62 -4.36 -2.27 3.25
C ILE A 62 -4.73 -3.70 2.92
N ALA A 63 -4.67 -4.06 1.63
CA ALA A 63 -4.99 -5.40 1.20
C ALA A 63 -4.04 -6.43 1.83
N GLN A 64 -2.77 -6.08 2.06
CA GLN A 64 -1.83 -6.94 2.78
C GLN A 64 -2.28 -7.19 4.22
N ALA A 65 -2.63 -6.13 4.95
CA ALA A 65 -3.17 -6.23 6.30
C ALA A 65 -4.41 -7.15 6.34
N VAL A 66 -5.34 -6.96 5.41
CA VAL A 66 -6.56 -7.79 5.33
C VAL A 66 -6.20 -9.25 5.07
N MET A 67 -5.26 -9.55 4.17
CA MET A 67 -4.82 -10.92 3.91
C MET A 67 -4.12 -11.56 5.12
N THR A 68 -3.40 -10.77 5.91
CA THR A 68 -2.71 -11.23 7.12
C THR A 68 -3.68 -11.52 8.27
N PHE A 69 -4.74 -10.72 8.44
CA PHE A 69 -5.68 -10.86 9.56
C PHE A 69 -6.95 -11.65 9.21
N ALA A 70 -7.30 -11.81 7.93
CA ALA A 70 -8.47 -12.57 7.50
C ALA A 70 -8.11 -14.00 7.07
N THR A 71 -8.97 -14.96 7.37
CA THR A 71 -8.86 -16.33 6.81
C THR A 71 -9.31 -16.30 5.36
N VAL A 72 -8.36 -16.15 4.44
CA VAL A 72 -8.64 -16.03 3.00
C VAL A 72 -8.52 -17.39 2.30
N SER A 73 -9.30 -17.61 1.24
CA SER A 73 -9.23 -18.85 0.46
C SER A 73 -7.96 -18.90 -0.42
N PRO A 74 -7.44 -20.09 -0.77
CA PRO A 74 -6.20 -20.25 -1.53
C PRO A 74 -6.21 -19.52 -2.88
N GLU A 75 -7.34 -19.49 -3.58
CA GLU A 75 -7.48 -18.88 -4.91
C GLU A 75 -7.29 -17.37 -4.84
N ARG A 76 -7.85 -16.74 -3.80
CA ARG A 76 -7.73 -15.30 -3.54
C ARG A 76 -6.32 -14.92 -3.12
N CYS A 77 -5.58 -15.82 -2.45
CA CYS A 77 -4.18 -15.62 -2.12
C CYS A 77 -3.30 -15.52 -3.38
N ILE A 78 -3.48 -16.41 -4.35
CA ILE A 78 -2.72 -16.39 -5.61
C ILE A 78 -3.01 -15.12 -6.40
N GLN A 79 -4.29 -14.73 -6.52
CA GLN A 79 -4.68 -13.49 -7.19
C GLN A 79 -4.09 -12.26 -6.49
N TYR A 80 -4.10 -12.24 -5.16
CA TYR A 80 -3.51 -11.16 -4.38
C TYR A 80 -1.99 -11.05 -4.61
N ILE A 81 -1.26 -12.16 -4.60
CA ILE A 81 0.18 -12.19 -4.85
C ILE A 81 0.51 -11.63 -6.23
N HIS A 82 -0.21 -12.06 -7.27
CA HIS A 82 -0.01 -11.54 -8.62
C HIS A 82 -0.32 -10.05 -8.70
N CYS A 83 -1.44 -9.61 -8.14
CA CYS A 83 -1.84 -8.20 -8.16
C CYS A 83 -0.79 -7.32 -7.45
N ARG A 84 -0.32 -7.76 -6.27
CA ARG A 84 0.73 -7.10 -5.49
C ARG A 84 2.04 -6.99 -6.26
N GLN A 85 2.47 -8.05 -6.93
CA GLN A 85 3.70 -8.05 -7.73
C GLN A 85 3.63 -7.06 -8.89
N THR A 86 2.52 -7.04 -9.64
CA THR A 86 2.33 -6.07 -10.73
C THR A 86 2.34 -4.64 -10.21
N LEU A 87 1.66 -4.38 -9.09
CA LEU A 87 1.62 -3.09 -8.41
C LEU A 87 3.02 -2.58 -8.02
N LEU A 88 3.86 -3.45 -7.46
CA LEU A 88 5.23 -3.10 -7.07
C LEU A 88 6.09 -2.72 -8.28
N VAL A 89 5.99 -3.46 -9.37
CA VAL A 89 6.72 -3.17 -10.62
C VAL A 89 6.26 -1.84 -11.22
N VAL A 90 4.95 -1.59 -11.24
CA VAL A 90 4.40 -0.32 -11.71
C VAL A 90 4.92 0.83 -10.86
N ASN A 91 4.83 0.74 -9.53
CA ASN A 91 5.32 1.79 -8.63
C ASN A 91 6.81 2.08 -8.83
N HIS A 92 7.66 1.06 -8.98
CA HIS A 92 9.08 1.25 -9.29
C HIS A 92 9.30 1.94 -10.63
N ALA A 93 8.52 1.58 -11.66
CA ALA A 93 8.61 2.21 -12.97
C ALA A 93 8.18 3.69 -12.93
N THR A 94 7.15 4.05 -12.16
CA THR A 94 6.73 5.45 -11.98
C THR A 94 7.79 6.28 -11.29
N VAL A 95 8.44 5.74 -10.26
CA VAL A 95 9.53 6.43 -9.55
C VAL A 95 10.71 6.72 -10.48
N CYS A 96 11.08 5.78 -11.36
CA CYS A 96 12.14 5.99 -12.35
C CYS A 96 11.77 6.95 -13.50
N SER A 97 10.49 7.27 -13.65
CA SER A 97 9.98 8.13 -14.74
C SER A 97 9.78 9.59 -14.32
N THR A 98 9.99 9.92 -13.05
CA THR A 98 9.84 11.27 -12.47
C THR A 98 11.20 11.87 -12.18
#